data_AF-A0A2V5HU96-F1
#
_entry.id   AF-A0A2V5HU96-F1
#
_cell.length_a   1.000
_cell.length_b   1.000
_cell.length_c   1.000
_cell.angle_alpha   90.00
_cell.angle_beta   90.00
_cell.angle_gamma   90.00
#
_symmetry.space_group_name_H-M   'P 1'
#
loop_
_entity.id
_entity.type
_entity.pdbx_description
1 polymer ?
#
loop_
_entity_poly.entity_id
_entity_poly.type
_entity_poly.pdbx_seq_one_letter_code
_entity_poly.pdbx_strand_id
1 'polypeptide(L)'
;MMLIAIASFTAGTVTAIRASNATTLLVGRSIQGLGAGGITNLPEVILTDLLPLRLRGRYLAGLNSVWAIGSTSGPVVGAALAQKVNWRWLFYVNLPLIALGLILMTLFTRLQPLPVFLRHKLSDTDFGGILLFTGGITAVLIPVTWGGVMYAWSSWHTLTPLLIGIAALACFVA
;
A
#
# COMPACT_ATOMS: atom_id res chain seq x y z
N MET A 1 14.64 -5.37 -1.42
CA MET A 1 13.22 -5.11 -1.71
C MET A 1 12.60 -4.19 -0.66
N MET A 2 12.75 -4.47 0.64
CA MET A 2 12.15 -3.62 1.69
C MET A 2 12.65 -2.17 1.70
N LEU A 3 13.96 -1.93 1.47
CA LEU A 3 14.48 -0.57 1.31
C LEU A 3 13.86 0.18 0.12
N ILE A 4 13.56 -0.53 -0.98
CA ILE A 4 12.89 0.07 -2.15
C ILE A 4 11.46 0.45 -1.78
N ALA A 5 10.73 -0.43 -1.08
CA ALA A 5 9.39 -0.14 -0.61
C ALA A 5 9.34 1.09 0.32
N ILE A 6 10.28 1.19 1.26
CA ILE A 6 10.43 2.35 2.15
C ILE A 6 10.77 3.62 1.36
N ALA A 7 11.70 3.53 0.40
CA ALA A 7 12.06 4.66 -0.45
C ALA A 7 10.87 5.15 -1.29
N SER A 8 10.11 4.25 -1.92
CA SER A 8 8.90 4.57 -2.67
C SER A 8 7.83 5.20 -1.78
N PHE A 9 7.59 4.66 -0.58
CA PHE A 9 6.64 5.23 0.37
C PHE A 9 7.05 6.63 0.82
N THR A 10 8.34 6.84 1.08
CA THR A 10 8.90 8.16 1.44
C THR A 10 8.72 9.15 0.30
N ALA A 11 9.07 8.77 -0.93
CA ALA A 11 8.92 9.61 -2.11
C ALA A 11 7.47 10.04 -2.33
N GLY A 12 6.52 9.10 -2.25
CA GLY A 12 5.09 9.40 -2.35
C GLY A 12 4.59 10.34 -1.25
N THR A 13 5.07 10.14 -0.01
CA THR A 13 4.75 11.02 1.14
C THR A 13 5.25 12.44 0.92
N VAL A 14 6.49 12.62 0.45
CA VAL A 14 7.08 13.94 0.16
C VAL A 14 6.34 14.64 -0.98
N THR A 15 5.97 13.91 -2.04
CA THR A 15 5.18 14.47 -3.14
C THR A 15 3.79 14.89 -2.69
N ALA A 16 3.13 14.12 -1.82
CA ALA A 16 1.83 14.46 -1.28
C ALA A 16 1.86 15.69 -0.36
N ILE A 17 2.92 15.88 0.43
CA ILE A 17 3.12 17.08 1.27
C ILE A 17 3.19 18.34 0.40
N ARG A 18 3.95 18.27 -0.69
CA ARG A 18 4.17 19.39 -1.63
C ARG A 18 3.04 19.56 -2.64
N ALA A 19 1.99 18.76 -2.56
CA ALA A 19 0.87 18.86 -3.50
C ALA A 19 0.17 20.22 -3.36
N SER A 20 0.11 20.96 -4.47
CA SER A 20 -0.68 22.17 -4.65
C SER A 20 -2.01 21.88 -5.36
N ASN A 21 -2.07 20.81 -6.15
CA ASN A 21 -3.22 20.41 -6.96
C ASN A 21 -3.64 18.96 -6.64
N ALA A 22 -4.92 18.64 -6.87
CA ALA A 22 -5.48 17.30 -6.64
C ALA A 22 -4.73 16.20 -7.42
N THR A 23 -4.33 16.49 -8.66
CA THR A 23 -3.56 15.55 -9.50
C THR A 23 -2.22 15.18 -8.87
N THR A 24 -1.47 16.16 -8.37
CA THR A 24 -0.18 15.93 -7.70
C THR A 24 -0.34 15.11 -6.43
N LEU A 25 -1.42 15.35 -5.68
CA LEU A 25 -1.77 14.57 -4.50
C LEU A 25 -2.06 13.10 -4.88
N LEU A 26 -2.83 12.89 -5.96
CA LEU A 26 -3.18 11.55 -6.44
C LEU A 26 -1.93 10.78 -6.89
N VAL A 27 -1.03 11.42 -7.64
CA VAL A 27 0.25 10.83 -8.04
C VAL A 27 1.09 10.45 -6.81
N GLY A 28 1.19 11.35 -5.83
CA GLY A 28 1.88 11.05 -4.57
C GLY A 28 1.28 9.85 -3.83
N ARG A 29 -0.06 9.75 -3.80
CA ARG A 29 -0.79 8.62 -3.21
C ARG A 29 -0.58 7.31 -3.97
N SER A 30 -0.53 7.33 -5.29
CA SER A 30 -0.24 6.14 -6.09
C SER A 30 1.17 5.60 -5.80
N ILE A 31 2.18 6.48 -5.76
CA ILE A 31 3.57 6.10 -5.43
C ILE A 31 3.65 5.58 -3.99
N GLN A 32 2.98 6.27 -3.06
CA GLN A 32 2.91 5.86 -1.66
C GLN A 32 2.25 4.48 -1.52
N GLY A 33 1.18 4.20 -2.27
CA GLY A 33 0.47 2.91 -2.27
C GLY A 33 1.36 1.76 -2.72
N LEU A 34 2.17 1.96 -3.76
CA LEU A 34 3.16 0.97 -4.20
C LEU A 34 4.16 0.61 -3.09
N GLY A 35 4.67 1.63 -2.38
CA GLY A 35 5.55 1.43 -1.23
C GLY A 35 4.86 0.75 -0.05
N ALA A 36 3.60 1.13 0.21
CA ALA A 36 2.81 0.59 1.31
C ALA A 36 2.60 -0.92 1.19
N GLY A 37 2.29 -1.42 -0.02
CA GLY A 37 2.13 -2.86 -0.26
C GLY A 37 3.38 -3.66 0.06
N GLY A 38 4.57 -3.11 -0.21
CA GLY A 38 5.83 -3.73 0.19
C GLY A 38 6.04 -3.69 1.72
N ILE A 39 5.72 -2.58 2.36
CA ILE A 39 5.89 -2.39 3.81
C ILE A 39 4.94 -3.28 4.61
N THR A 40 3.73 -3.59 4.11
CA THR A 40 2.79 -4.45 4.82
C THR A 40 3.10 -5.93 4.64
N ASN A 41 3.48 -6.36 3.43
CA ASN A 41 3.65 -7.79 3.12
C ASN A 41 5.06 -8.32 3.40
N LEU A 42 6.12 -7.54 3.12
CA LEU A 42 7.50 -8.03 3.27
C LEU A 42 7.88 -8.38 4.72
N PRO A 43 7.44 -7.65 5.78
CA PRO A 43 7.72 -8.04 7.16
C PRO A 43 7.12 -9.39 7.52
N GLU A 44 5.91 -9.72 7.02
CA GLU A 44 5.29 -11.02 7.25
C GLU A 44 6.10 -12.14 6.59
N VAL A 45 6.54 -11.95 5.34
CA VAL A 45 7.41 -12.91 4.64
C VAL A 45 8.71 -13.14 5.42
N ILE A 46 9.40 -12.06 5.80
CA ILE A 46 10.66 -12.14 6.57
C ILE A 46 10.44 -12.86 7.91
N LEU A 47 9.33 -12.57 8.59
CA LEU A 47 8.99 -13.22 9.85
C LEU A 47 8.76 -14.73 9.66
N THR A 48 8.08 -15.12 8.58
CA THR A 48 7.85 -16.54 8.27
C THR A 48 9.16 -17.26 7.92
N ASP A 49 10.11 -16.60 7.26
CA ASP A 49 11.41 -17.17 6.93
C ASP A 49 12.31 -17.36 8.17
N LEU A 50 12.22 -16.43 9.14
CA LEU A 50 13.05 -16.45 10.35
C LEU A 50 12.52 -17.40 11.45
N LEU A 51 11.21 -17.59 11.53
CA LEU A 51 10.58 -18.30 12.64
C LEU A 51 10.04 -19.68 12.26
N PRO A 52 10.22 -20.69 13.15
CA PRO A 52 9.60 -21.99 12.97
C PRO A 52 8.07 -21.88 13.02
N LEU A 53 7.38 -22.76 12.29
CA LEU A 53 5.92 -22.72 12.06
C LEU A 53 5.10 -22.56 13.36
N ARG A 54 5.54 -23.17 14.46
CA ARG A 54 4.89 -23.13 15.76
C ARG A 54 4.81 -21.73 16.38
N LEU A 55 5.81 -20.87 16.12
CA LEU A 55 5.88 -19.52 16.68
C LEU A 55 5.25 -18.47 15.75
N ARG A 56 5.13 -18.75 14.44
CA ARG A 56 4.64 -17.79 13.45
C ARG A 56 3.31 -17.16 13.84
N GLY A 57 2.35 -17.95 14.33
CA GLY A 57 1.04 -17.44 14.75
C GLY A 57 1.13 -16.36 15.83
N ARG A 58 1.98 -16.53 16.85
CA ARG A 58 2.14 -15.56 17.93
C ARG A 58 2.75 -14.24 17.45
N TYR A 59 3.75 -14.31 16.58
CA TYR A 59 4.41 -13.11 16.07
C TYR A 59 3.60 -12.38 14.99
N LEU A 60 2.90 -13.13 14.12
CA LEU A 60 1.95 -12.56 13.17
C LEU A 60 0.76 -11.90 13.89
N ALA A 61 0.27 -12.50 14.98
CA ALA A 61 -0.73 -11.86 15.83
C ALA A 61 -0.21 -10.55 16.43
N GLY A 62 1.08 -10.48 16.80
CA GLY A 62 1.74 -9.24 17.22
C GLY A 62 1.73 -8.16 16.14
N LEU A 63 2.15 -8.49 14.92
CA LEU A 63 2.12 -7.56 13.77
C LEU A 63 0.70 -7.05 13.48
N ASN A 64 -0.27 -7.96 13.43
CA ASN A 64 -1.67 -7.62 13.17
C ASN A 64 -2.30 -6.82 14.31
N SER A 65 -1.86 -7.01 15.56
CA SER A 65 -2.31 -6.20 16.71
C SER A 65 -1.88 -4.75 16.57
N VAL A 66 -0.64 -4.50 16.14
CA VAL A 66 -0.16 -3.13 15.84
C VAL A 66 -0.99 -2.50 14.73
N TRP A 67 -1.32 -3.28 13.68
CA TRP A 67 -2.17 -2.81 12.60
C TRP A 67 -3.58 -2.44 13.08
N ALA A 68 -4.20 -3.26 13.93
CA ALA A 68 -5.52 -3.00 14.50
C ALA A 68 -5.55 -1.75 15.39
N ILE A 69 -4.50 -1.54 16.20
CA ILE A 69 -4.35 -0.33 17.01
C ILE A 69 -4.19 0.89 16.09
N GLY A 70 -3.36 0.78 15.05
CA GLY A 70 -3.14 1.84 14.08
C GLY A 70 -4.39 2.19 13.27
N SER A 71 -5.17 1.19 12.83
CA SER A 71 -6.40 1.40 12.06
C SER A 71 -7.50 2.03 12.89
N THR A 72 -7.53 1.75 14.20
CA THR A 72 -8.53 2.31 15.12
C THR A 72 -8.14 3.73 15.57
N SER A 73 -6.87 3.96 15.89
CA SER A 73 -6.37 5.25 16.37
C SER A 73 -6.13 6.26 15.24
N GLY A 74 -5.79 5.79 14.04
CA GLY A 74 -5.45 6.59 12.87
C GLY A 74 -6.53 7.60 12.48
N PRO A 75 -7.82 7.21 12.35
CA PRO A 75 -8.90 8.14 12.03
C PRO A 75 -9.08 9.24 13.07
N VAL A 76 -8.95 8.92 14.36
CA VAL A 76 -9.13 9.90 15.46
C VAL A 76 -8.02 10.94 15.42
N VAL A 77 -6.75 10.49 15.34
CA VAL A 77 -5.59 11.37 15.25
C VAL A 77 -5.62 12.18 13.94
N GLY A 78 -5.96 11.52 12.83
CA GLY A 78 -6.07 12.14 11.51
C GLY A 78 -7.16 13.21 11.45
N ALA A 79 -8.34 12.94 12.00
CA ALA A 79 -9.44 13.90 12.08
C ALA A 79 -9.05 15.12 12.92
N ALA A 80 -8.43 14.90 14.08
CA ALA A 80 -7.96 15.99 14.94
C ALA A 80 -6.92 16.88 14.26
N LEU A 81 -5.95 16.28 13.55
CA LEU A 81 -4.91 17.01 12.82
C LEU A 81 -5.46 17.78 11.62
N ALA A 82 -6.39 17.18 10.88
CA ALA A 82 -7.03 17.81 9.73
C ALA A 82 -7.89 19.00 10.14
N GLN A 83 -8.59 18.92 11.28
CA GLN A 83 -9.46 19.99 11.77
C GLN A 83 -8.70 21.13 12.46
N LYS A 84 -7.69 20.81 13.28
CA LYS A 84 -7.06 21.81 14.17
C LYS A 84 -5.79 22.45 13.60
N VAL A 85 -5.12 21.83 12.62
CA VAL A 85 -3.81 22.29 12.14
C VAL A 85 -3.81 22.48 10.62
N ASN A 86 -3.66 21.39 9.87
CA ASN A 86 -3.64 21.38 8.41
C ASN A 86 -3.70 19.93 7.95
N TRP A 87 -4.40 19.64 6.85
CA TRP A 87 -4.44 18.31 6.24
C TRP A 87 -3.05 17.77 5.87
N ARG A 88 -2.07 18.65 5.60
CA ARG A 88 -0.69 18.25 5.29
C ARG A 88 -0.01 17.49 6.44
N TRP A 89 -0.41 17.74 7.69
CA TRP A 89 0.13 17.05 8.86
C TRP A 89 -0.16 15.55 8.87
N LEU A 90 -1.18 15.10 8.15
CA LEU A 90 -1.43 13.68 7.90
C LEU A 90 -0.22 12.99 7.28
N PHE A 91 0.56 13.70 6.46
CA PHE A 91 1.75 13.17 5.81
C PHE A 91 3.02 13.44 6.61
N TYR A 92 3.12 14.59 7.29
CA TYR A 92 4.29 14.90 8.13
C TYR A 92 4.48 13.91 9.28
N VAL A 93 3.40 13.41 9.89
CA VAL A 93 3.48 12.40 10.97
C VAL A 93 4.06 11.07 10.48
N ASN A 94 3.94 10.76 9.19
CA ASN A 94 4.53 9.54 8.62
C ASN A 94 6.07 9.63 8.53
N LEU A 95 6.65 10.81 8.26
CA LEU A 95 8.10 10.96 8.08
C LEU A 95 8.95 10.48 9.28
N PRO A 96 8.67 10.87 10.55
CA PRO A 96 9.45 10.38 11.69
C PRO A 96 9.28 8.86 11.89
N LEU A 97 8.10 8.31 11.59
CA LEU A 97 7.86 6.86 11.67
C LEU A 97 8.65 6.09 10.61
N ILE A 98 8.70 6.62 9.39
CA ILE A 98 9.52 6.07 8.30
C ILE A 98 11.01 6.14 8.67
N ALA A 99 11.47 7.28 9.18
CA ALA A 99 12.86 7.46 9.60
C ALA A 99 13.24 6.48 10.71
N LEU A 100 12.37 6.32 11.72
CA LEU A 100 12.55 5.34 12.79
C LEU A 100 12.62 3.91 12.24
N GLY A 101 11.69 3.53 11.36
CA GLY A 101 11.69 2.22 10.72
C GLY A 101 12.96 1.96 9.90
N LEU A 102 13.46 2.97 9.18
CA LEU A 102 14.69 2.87 8.40
C LEU A 102 15.92 2.71 9.31
N ILE A 103 16.00 3.50 10.39
CA ILE A 103 17.08 3.39 11.39
C ILE A 103 17.08 1.99 12.01
N LEU A 104 15.93 1.54 12.54
CA LEU A 104 15.80 0.22 13.15
C LEU A 104 16.15 -0.89 12.15
N MET A 105 15.71 -0.77 10.90
CA MET A 105 16.06 -1.73 9.86
C MET A 105 17.57 -1.76 9.62
N THR A 106 18.24 -0.61 9.49
CA THR A 106 19.69 -0.56 9.26
C THR A 106 20.52 -1.07 10.44
N LEU A 107 20.05 -0.88 11.67
CA LEU A 107 20.76 -1.31 12.88
C LEU A 107 20.57 -2.80 13.18
N PHE A 108 19.35 -3.31 13.03
CA PHE A 108 19.00 -4.67 13.45
C PHE A 108 19.01 -5.70 12.32
N THR A 109 18.91 -5.28 11.06
CA THR A 109 18.95 -6.20 9.93
C THR A 109 20.39 -6.48 9.55
N ARG A 110 20.95 -7.58 10.07
CA ARG A 110 22.17 -8.16 9.49
C ARG A 110 21.82 -8.76 8.13
N LEU A 111 21.96 -7.96 7.08
CA LEU A 111 21.78 -8.38 5.70
C LEU A 111 22.78 -9.51 5.40
N GLN A 112 22.34 -10.76 5.49
CA GLN A 112 23.01 -11.83 4.78
C GLN A 112 22.64 -11.66 3.30
N PRO A 113 23.60 -11.33 2.42
CA PRO A 113 23.31 -11.20 1.00
C PRO A 113 22.91 -12.59 0.48
N LEU A 114 21.61 -12.81 0.33
CA LEU A 114 21.13 -13.94 -0.45
C LEU A 114 21.57 -13.70 -1.91
N PRO A 115 22.31 -14.63 -2.53
CA PRO A 115 22.82 -14.48 -3.89
C PRO A 115 21.67 -14.75 -4.88
N VAL A 116 20.64 -13.92 -4.87
CA VAL A 116 19.54 -14.01 -5.83
C VAL A 116 19.63 -12.80 -6.73
N PHE A 117 20.05 -13.03 -7.97
CA PHE A 117 20.03 -12.01 -9.00
C PHE A 117 18.59 -11.54 -9.19
N LEU A 118 18.33 -10.27 -8.86
CA LEU A 118 17.04 -9.60 -9.04
C LEU A 118 16.44 -9.89 -10.42
N ARG A 119 17.30 -9.97 -11.44
CA ARG A 119 16.92 -10.23 -12.82
C ARG A 119 16.21 -11.57 -13.04
N HIS A 120 16.61 -12.65 -12.35
CA HIS A 120 15.91 -13.93 -12.44
C HIS A 120 14.53 -13.87 -11.78
N LYS A 121 14.47 -13.25 -10.59
CA LYS A 121 13.23 -13.13 -9.83
C LYS A 121 12.18 -12.24 -10.51
N LEU A 122 12.61 -11.19 -11.22
CA LEU A 122 11.72 -10.39 -12.06
C LEU A 122 11.26 -11.15 -13.31
N SER A 123 12.08 -12.04 -13.87
CA SER A 123 11.69 -12.82 -15.06
C SER A 123 10.58 -13.83 -14.76
N ASP A 124 10.56 -14.37 -13.53
CA ASP A 124 9.54 -15.32 -13.09
C ASP A 124 8.26 -14.63 -12.57
N THR A 125 8.23 -13.29 -12.55
CA THR A 125 7.08 -12.53 -12.05
C THR A 125 6.03 -12.39 -13.14
N ASP A 126 4.80 -12.83 -12.86
CA ASP A 126 3.65 -12.64 -13.74
C ASP A 126 3.14 -11.19 -13.70
N PHE A 127 3.80 -10.32 -14.48
CA PHE A 127 3.38 -8.93 -14.63
C PHE A 127 2.02 -8.78 -15.30
N GLY A 128 1.64 -9.72 -16.18
CA GLY A 128 0.36 -9.71 -16.88
C GLY A 128 -0.79 -9.91 -15.89
N GLY A 129 -0.70 -10.97 -15.07
CA GLY A 129 -1.66 -11.24 -14.00
C GLY A 129 -1.72 -10.11 -12.96
N ILE A 130 -0.57 -9.57 -12.54
CA ILE A 130 -0.53 -8.43 -11.61
C ILE A 130 -1.26 -7.21 -12.20
N LEU A 131 -1.03 -6.89 -13.47
CA LEU A 131 -1.69 -5.76 -14.14
C LEU A 131 -3.18 -6.01 -14.32
N LEU A 132 -3.59 -7.21 -14.75
CA LEU A 132 -5.00 -7.57 -14.91
C LEU A 132 -5.74 -7.52 -13.57
N PHE A 133 -5.16 -8.11 -12.52
CA PHE A 133 -5.77 -8.14 -11.21
C PHE A 133 -5.86 -6.73 -10.61
N THR A 134 -4.76 -5.98 -10.62
CA THR A 134 -4.71 -4.62 -10.06
C THR A 134 -5.60 -3.65 -10.85
N GLY A 135 -5.57 -3.72 -12.18
CA GLY A 135 -6.43 -2.91 -13.04
C GLY A 135 -7.90 -3.28 -12.90
N GLY A 136 -8.21 -4.57 -12.89
CA GLY A 136 -9.56 -5.11 -12.74
C GLY A 136 -10.19 -4.71 -11.41
N ILE A 137 -9.48 -4.92 -10.29
CA ILE A 137 -10.00 -4.53 -8.97
C ILE A 137 -10.16 -3.01 -8.85
N THR A 138 -9.23 -2.22 -9.41
CA THR A 138 -9.34 -0.76 -9.41
C THR A 138 -10.55 -0.30 -10.23
N ALA A 139 -10.77 -0.89 -11.40
CA ALA A 139 -11.91 -0.59 -12.27
C ALA A 139 -13.25 -0.98 -11.63
N VAL A 140 -13.29 -2.00 -10.76
CA VAL A 140 -14.47 -2.33 -9.95
C VAL A 140 -14.65 -1.33 -8.79
N LEU A 141 -13.57 -0.95 -8.10
CA LEU A 141 -13.66 -0.11 -6.91
C LEU A 141 -14.05 1.34 -7.21
N ILE A 142 -13.61 1.92 -8.32
CA ILE A 142 -13.97 3.29 -8.73
C ILE A 142 -15.50 3.51 -8.78
N PRO A 143 -16.27 2.74 -9.58
CA PRO A 143 -17.71 2.92 -9.67
C PRO A 143 -18.44 2.58 -8.37
N VAL A 144 -17.92 1.65 -7.56
CA VAL A 144 -18.47 1.36 -6.22
C VAL A 144 -18.32 2.57 -5.28
N THR A 145 -17.21 3.31 -5.40
CA THR A 145 -16.93 4.47 -4.54
C THR A 145 -17.86 5.65 -4.84
N TRP A 146 -18.23 5.85 -6.11
CA TRP A 146 -19.02 7.02 -6.54
C TRP A 146 -20.45 6.71 -6.99
N GLY A 147 -20.82 5.44 -7.06
CA GLY A 147 -22.15 4.97 -7.39
C GLY A 147 -23.18 5.47 -6.38
N GLY A 148 -24.12 6.29 -6.84
CA GLY A 148 -25.14 6.92 -6.00
C GLY A 148 -24.68 8.19 -5.26
N VAL A 149 -23.42 8.60 -5.40
CA VAL A 149 -22.89 9.85 -4.82
C VAL A 149 -22.57 10.87 -5.91
N MET A 150 -21.71 10.52 -6.87
CA MET A 150 -21.29 11.42 -7.96
C MET A 150 -22.03 11.12 -9.26
N TYR A 151 -22.32 9.84 -9.53
CA TYR A 151 -23.06 9.38 -10.69
C TYR A 151 -24.11 8.35 -10.27
N ALA A 152 -25.28 8.37 -10.91
CA ALA A 152 -26.31 7.35 -10.69
C ALA A 152 -25.79 5.96 -11.07
N TRP A 153 -26.26 4.91 -10.38
CA TRP A 153 -25.86 3.52 -10.67
C TRP A 153 -26.14 3.07 -12.10
N SER A 154 -27.16 3.63 -12.73
CA SER A 154 -27.53 3.39 -14.13
C SER A 154 -26.69 4.18 -15.14
N SER A 155 -25.81 5.08 -14.69
CA SER A 155 -24.97 5.87 -15.57
C SER A 155 -23.91 5.00 -16.24
N TRP A 156 -23.64 5.30 -17.51
CA TRP A 156 -22.57 4.66 -18.26
C TRP A 156 -21.19 4.84 -17.60
N HIS A 157 -20.97 5.96 -16.89
CA HIS A 157 -19.74 6.21 -16.11
C HIS A 157 -19.52 5.19 -14.98
N THR A 158 -20.59 4.58 -14.47
CA THR A 158 -20.53 3.59 -13.39
C THR A 158 -20.52 2.17 -13.96
N LEU A 159 -21.37 1.90 -14.95
CA LEU A 159 -21.51 0.55 -15.53
C LEU A 159 -20.31 0.12 -16.35
N THR A 160 -19.71 1.02 -17.14
CA THR A 160 -18.58 0.68 -18.02
C THR A 160 -17.32 0.21 -17.26
N PRO A 161 -16.77 0.95 -16.27
CA PRO A 161 -15.61 0.45 -15.52
C PRO A 161 -15.96 -0.78 -14.67
N LEU A 162 -17.20 -0.89 -14.19
CA LEU A 162 -17.64 -2.04 -13.41
C LEU A 162 -17.62 -3.33 -14.23
N LEU A 163 -18.22 -3.31 -15.43
CA LEU A 163 -18.28 -4.47 -16.31
C LEU A 163 -16.89 -4.85 -16.85
N ILE A 164 -16.08 -3.84 -17.25
CA ILE A 164 -14.71 -4.07 -17.70
C ILE A 164 -13.87 -4.65 -16.56
N GLY A 165 -14.03 -4.15 -15.33
CA GLY A 165 -13.33 -4.66 -14.15
C GLY A 165 -13.69 -6.10 -13.84
N ILE A 166 -14.97 -6.46 -13.87
CA ILE A 166 -15.44 -7.85 -13.68
C ILE A 166 -14.89 -8.75 -14.79
N ALA A 167 -14.92 -8.31 -16.05
CA ALA A 167 -14.39 -9.08 -17.17
C ALA A 167 -12.87 -9.30 -17.06
N ALA A 168 -12.12 -8.28 -16.64
CA ALA A 168 -10.69 -8.39 -16.40
C ALA A 168 -10.38 -9.37 -15.25
N LEU A 169 -11.17 -9.35 -14.17
CA LEU A 169 -11.02 -10.32 -13.08
C LEU A 169 -11.40 -11.74 -13.50
N ALA A 170 -12.44 -11.91 -14.32
CA ALA A 170 -12.80 -13.21 -14.89
C ALA A 170 -11.70 -13.75 -15.81
N CYS A 171 -11.08 -12.89 -16.62
CA CYS A 171 -9.94 -13.24 -17.47
C CYS A 171 -8.70 -13.61 -16.67
N PHE A 172 -8.49 -13.00 -15.50
CA PHE A 172 -7.40 -13.37 -14.58
C PHE A 172 -7.58 -14.76 -13.96
N VAL A 173 -8.83 -15.19 -13.74
CA VAL A 173 -9.15 -16.49 -13.13
C VAL A 173 -9.15 -17.63 -14.15
N ALA A 174 -9.42 -17.33 -15.43
CA ALA A 174 -9.47 -18.29 -16.54
C ALA A 174 -8.08 -18.73 -17.00
#